data_AF-A0A3C1KA13-F1
#
_entry.id   AF-A0A3C1KA13-F1
#
_cell.length_a   1.000
_cell.length_b   1.000
_cell.length_c   1.000
_cell.angle_alpha   90.00
_cell.angle_beta   90.00
_cell.angle_gamma   90.00
#
_symmetry.space_group_name_H-M   'P 1'
#
loop_
_entity.id
_entity.type
_entity.pdbx_description
1 polymer ?
#
loop_
_entity_poly.entity_id
_entity_poly.type
_entity_poly.pdbx_seq_one_letter_code
_entity_poly.pdbx_strand_id
1 'polypeptide(L)'
;GGFEDRMPDQMSGGQRQRVALARSLIMRPRLLLLDEPLSALDAKVRVQLRDEIRRIQLRLGITTLFVTHDQEEALAVSDRIAVMNAGRIEQVGTPEELYLRPASAYVAGFVGLSSAVPGRATGTSVDVWGIQLPVQGEPVVGEVDVFVRPENVRLVAPGDHAVPAIVQESTFLGSFRRTLVRTADGSLVRLQHSAGDRVEFDEAVHLTIDAVPVSVRPAAPDA
;
A
#
# COMPACT_ATOMS: atom_id res chain seq x y z
N GLY A 1 -35.78 -15.95 7.50
CA GLY A 1 -35.70 -14.67 6.75
C GLY A 1 -35.55 -15.05 5.31
N GLY A 2 -36.65 -14.98 4.55
CA GLY A 2 -36.96 -15.77 3.35
C GLY A 2 -36.04 -15.63 2.13
N PHE A 3 -34.77 -16.02 2.29
CA PHE A 3 -33.81 -16.19 1.20
C PHE A 3 -33.53 -17.68 0.92
N GLU A 4 -34.15 -18.59 1.66
CA GLU A 4 -33.91 -20.03 1.63
C GLU A 4 -34.31 -20.70 0.30
N ASP A 5 -35.28 -20.12 -0.42
CA ASP A 5 -35.81 -20.67 -1.68
C ASP A 5 -35.21 -20.02 -2.95
N ARG A 6 -34.29 -19.05 -2.83
CA ARG A 6 -33.72 -18.37 -4.01
C ARG A 6 -32.70 -19.25 -4.72
N MET A 7 -32.81 -19.37 -6.04
CA MET A 7 -31.72 -19.96 -6.84
C MET A 7 -30.53 -18.98 -6.96
N PRO A 8 -29.30 -19.49 -7.25
CA PRO A 8 -28.09 -18.66 -7.34
C PRO A 8 -28.18 -17.48 -8.33
N ASP A 9 -28.96 -17.62 -9.39
CA ASP A 9 -29.24 -16.60 -10.41
C ASP A 9 -30.13 -15.45 -9.90
N GLN A 10 -30.89 -15.69 -8.82
CA GLN A 10 -31.77 -14.72 -8.16
C GLN A 10 -31.09 -13.95 -7.01
N MET A 11 -29.81 -14.21 -6.78
CA MET A 11 -29.01 -13.60 -5.71
C MET A 11 -28.11 -12.47 -6.24
N SER A 12 -27.88 -11.43 -5.43
CA SER A 12 -26.80 -10.47 -5.71
C SER A 12 -25.42 -11.12 -5.59
N GLY A 13 -24.37 -10.51 -6.15
CA GLY A 13 -23.00 -11.01 -6.00
C GLY A 13 -22.61 -11.25 -4.53
N GLY A 14 -22.92 -10.30 -3.65
CA GLY A 14 -22.68 -10.43 -2.21
C GLY A 14 -23.47 -11.54 -1.54
N GLN A 15 -24.71 -11.79 -1.97
CA GLN A 15 -25.53 -12.89 -1.44
C GLN A 15 -24.97 -14.25 -1.86
N ARG A 16 -24.60 -14.41 -3.14
CA ARG A 16 -23.93 -15.64 -3.62
C ARG A 16 -22.65 -15.92 -2.84
N GLN A 17 -21.85 -14.88 -2.59
CA GLN A 17 -20.59 -15.00 -1.87
C GLN A 17 -20.79 -15.44 -0.41
N ARG A 18 -21.77 -14.86 0.29
CA ARG A 18 -22.12 -15.27 1.66
C ARG A 18 -22.60 -16.72 1.72
N VAL A 19 -23.42 -17.15 0.77
CA VAL A 19 -23.88 -18.55 0.67
C VAL A 19 -22.69 -19.49 0.40
N ALA A 20 -21.78 -19.11 -0.50
CA ALA A 20 -20.57 -19.89 -0.78
C ALA A 20 -19.67 -20.03 0.46
N LEU A 21 -19.44 -18.93 1.19
CA LEU A 21 -18.67 -18.93 2.42
C LEU A 21 -19.34 -19.80 3.49
N ALA A 22 -20.64 -19.63 3.73
CA ALA A 22 -21.40 -20.45 4.69
C ALA A 22 -21.32 -21.96 4.34
N ARG A 23 -21.44 -22.29 3.05
CA ARG A 23 -21.30 -23.66 2.55
C ARG A 23 -19.90 -24.24 2.78
N SER A 24 -18.85 -23.43 2.68
CA SER A 24 -17.49 -23.88 3.00
C SER A 24 -17.27 -24.14 4.49
N LEU A 25 -17.94 -23.36 5.36
CA LEU A 25 -17.74 -23.41 6.81
C LEU A 25 -18.57 -24.50 7.50
N ILE A 26 -19.71 -24.91 6.93
CA ILE A 26 -20.60 -25.91 7.54
C ILE A 26 -19.90 -27.26 7.78
N MET A 27 -18.92 -27.58 6.94
CA MET A 27 -18.13 -28.82 7.02
C MET A 27 -17.00 -28.75 8.06
N ARG A 28 -16.83 -27.62 8.76
CA ARG A 28 -15.75 -27.38 9.74
C ARG A 28 -14.36 -27.79 9.20
N PRO A 29 -13.94 -27.24 8.05
CA PRO A 29 -12.70 -27.63 7.42
C PRO A 29 -11.50 -27.25 8.29
N ARG A 30 -10.40 -28.01 8.17
CA ARG A 30 -9.11 -27.65 8.78
C ARG A 30 -8.41 -26.50 8.04
N LEU A 31 -8.70 -26.36 6.74
CA LEU A 31 -8.11 -25.37 5.84
C LEU A 31 -9.22 -24.74 5.00
N LEU A 32 -9.30 -23.42 5.01
CA LEU A 32 -10.19 -22.63 4.16
C LEU A 32 -9.35 -21.92 3.09
N LEU A 33 -9.67 -22.17 1.82
CA LEU A 33 -9.03 -21.50 0.69
C LEU A 33 -10.03 -20.51 0.09
N LEU A 34 -9.63 -19.24 0.00
CA LEU A 34 -10.44 -18.16 -0.55
C LEU A 34 -9.67 -17.49 -1.68
N ASP A 35 -10.16 -17.65 -2.91
CA ASP A 35 -9.55 -17.09 -4.12
C ASP A 35 -10.38 -15.90 -4.62
N GLU A 36 -9.79 -14.71 -4.55
CA GLU A 36 -10.40 -13.40 -4.81
C GLU A 36 -11.86 -13.26 -4.30
N PRO A 37 -12.13 -13.60 -3.02
CA PRO A 37 -13.51 -13.78 -2.56
C PRO A 37 -14.32 -12.48 -2.49
N LEU A 38 -13.70 -11.31 -2.70
CA LEU A 38 -14.32 -10.00 -2.51
C LEU A 38 -14.31 -9.12 -3.78
N SER A 39 -13.71 -9.59 -4.87
CA SER A 39 -13.43 -8.78 -6.07
C SER A 39 -14.69 -8.27 -6.78
N ALA A 40 -15.78 -9.03 -6.75
CA ALA A 40 -17.04 -8.70 -7.42
C ALA A 40 -18.06 -7.91 -6.55
N LEU A 41 -17.63 -7.36 -5.42
CA LEU A 41 -18.50 -6.68 -4.46
C LEU A 41 -18.32 -5.17 -4.50
N ASP A 42 -19.38 -4.41 -4.22
CA ASP A 42 -19.27 -2.98 -3.97
C ASP A 42 -18.47 -2.69 -2.70
N ALA A 43 -17.91 -1.48 -2.60
CA ALA A 43 -16.99 -1.10 -1.53
C ALA A 43 -17.59 -1.30 -0.12
N LYS A 44 -18.88 -1.01 0.09
CA LYS A 44 -19.51 -1.13 1.40
C LYS A 44 -19.71 -2.59 1.79
N VAL A 45 -20.23 -3.41 0.87
CA VAL A 45 -20.43 -4.84 1.12
C VAL A 45 -19.09 -5.57 1.27
N ARG A 46 -18.07 -5.16 0.50
CA ARG A 46 -16.69 -5.66 0.61
C ARG A 46 -16.15 -5.50 2.02
N VAL A 47 -16.16 -4.28 2.56
CA VAL A 47 -15.67 -4.01 3.93
C VAL A 47 -16.42 -4.86 4.97
N GLN A 48 -17.75 -4.92 4.86
CA GLN A 48 -18.55 -5.73 5.79
C GLN A 48 -18.19 -7.23 5.73
N LEU A 49 -18.05 -7.79 4.53
CA LEU A 49 -17.74 -9.21 4.37
C LEU A 49 -16.30 -9.52 4.78
N ARG A 50 -15.37 -8.60 4.52
CA ARG A 50 -13.97 -8.66 4.99
C ARG A 50 -13.90 -8.81 6.52
N ASP A 51 -14.61 -7.95 7.24
CA ASP A 51 -14.65 -7.96 8.71
C ASP A 51 -15.32 -9.25 9.24
N GLU A 52 -16.35 -9.75 8.54
CA GLU A 52 -17.02 -11.00 8.89
C GLU A 52 -16.10 -12.21 8.70
N ILE A 53 -15.36 -12.29 7.59
CA ILE A 53 -14.36 -13.33 7.33
C ILE A 53 -13.31 -13.33 8.44
N ARG A 54 -12.74 -12.16 8.77
CA ARG A 54 -11.74 -12.04 9.85
C ARG A 54 -12.31 -12.52 11.19
N ARG A 55 -13.53 -12.11 11.55
CA ARG A 55 -14.18 -12.53 12.79
C ARG A 55 -14.43 -14.04 12.84
N ILE A 56 -14.86 -14.65 11.73
CA ILE A 56 -15.07 -16.08 11.64
C ILE A 56 -13.75 -16.84 11.78
N GLN A 57 -12.70 -16.40 11.07
CA GLN A 57 -11.36 -16.99 11.14
C GLN A 57 -10.83 -16.96 12.58
N LEU A 58 -10.89 -15.80 13.25
CA LEU A 58 -10.46 -15.64 14.64
C LEU A 58 -11.27 -16.52 15.61
N ARG A 59 -12.58 -16.59 15.43
CA ARG A 59 -13.47 -17.37 16.31
C ARG A 59 -13.29 -18.88 16.15
N LEU A 60 -13.09 -19.36 14.92
CA LEU A 60 -13.03 -20.79 14.62
C LEU A 60 -11.60 -21.35 14.63
N GLY A 61 -10.58 -20.49 14.59
CA GLY A 61 -9.17 -20.92 14.55
C GLY A 61 -8.83 -21.73 13.29
N ILE A 62 -9.60 -21.56 12.21
CA ILE A 62 -9.38 -22.29 10.96
C ILE A 62 -8.21 -21.66 10.22
N THR A 63 -7.25 -22.48 9.78
CA THR A 63 -6.19 -22.02 8.89
C THR A 63 -6.81 -21.54 7.59
N THR A 64 -6.62 -20.27 7.25
CA THR A 64 -7.21 -19.66 6.06
C THR A 64 -6.10 -19.18 5.14
N LEU A 65 -6.14 -19.59 3.87
CA LEU A 65 -5.35 -18.99 2.80
C LEU A 65 -6.25 -18.07 2.00
N PHE A 66 -5.89 -16.79 1.93
CA PHE A 66 -6.63 -15.75 1.24
C PHE A 66 -5.78 -15.20 0.10
N VAL A 67 -6.29 -15.27 -1.12
CA VAL A 67 -5.65 -14.74 -2.33
C VAL A 67 -6.45 -13.54 -2.81
N THR A 68 -5.77 -12.42 -3.03
CA THR A 68 -6.38 -11.18 -3.51
C THR A 68 -5.34 -10.34 -4.25
N HIS A 69 -5.82 -9.49 -5.15
CA HIS A 69 -5.04 -8.41 -5.74
C HIS A 69 -5.22 -7.08 -4.98
N ASP A 70 -6.14 -7.01 -4.02
CA ASP A 70 -6.40 -5.82 -3.22
C ASP A 70 -5.51 -5.81 -1.97
N GLN A 71 -4.67 -4.79 -1.88
CA GLN A 71 -3.70 -4.66 -0.80
C GLN A 71 -4.36 -4.32 0.54
N GLU A 72 -5.42 -3.51 0.54
CA GLU A 72 -6.13 -3.16 1.77
C GLU A 72 -6.82 -4.39 2.37
N GLU A 73 -7.33 -5.28 1.53
CA GLU A 73 -7.84 -6.58 1.97
C GLU A 73 -6.76 -7.43 2.60
N ALA A 74 -5.61 -7.58 1.92
CA ALA A 74 -4.50 -8.39 2.41
C ALA A 74 -4.00 -7.87 3.77
N LEU A 75 -3.77 -6.57 3.89
CA LEU A 75 -3.28 -5.91 5.10
C LEU A 75 -4.27 -5.99 6.26
N ALA A 76 -5.58 -5.99 6.01
CA ALA A 76 -6.61 -5.97 7.05
C ALA A 76 -7.00 -7.36 7.60
N VAL A 77 -6.92 -8.42 6.79
CA VAL A 77 -7.46 -9.75 7.16
C VAL A 77 -6.37 -10.75 7.55
N SER A 78 -5.13 -10.52 7.11
CA SER A 78 -4.09 -11.54 7.16
C SER A 78 -3.19 -11.39 8.39
N ASP A 79 -2.89 -12.50 9.04
CA ASP A 79 -1.85 -12.53 10.09
C ASP A 79 -0.45 -12.40 9.47
N ARG A 80 -0.26 -13.00 8.29
CA ARG A 80 0.94 -12.92 7.46
C ARG A 80 0.53 -12.87 6.00
N ILE A 81 1.32 -12.18 5.19
CA ILE A 81 1.10 -12.02 3.76
C ILE A 81 2.37 -12.49 3.03
N ALA A 82 2.18 -13.25 1.96
CA ALA A 82 3.24 -13.58 1.01
C ALA A 82 3.06 -12.69 -0.22
N VAL A 83 4.02 -11.80 -0.47
CA VAL A 83 4.08 -11.00 -1.69
C VAL A 83 4.75 -11.82 -2.78
N MET A 84 4.11 -11.91 -3.93
CA MET A 84 4.60 -12.71 -5.07
C MET A 84 4.88 -11.82 -6.28
N ASN A 85 5.94 -12.15 -7.01
CA ASN A 85 6.35 -11.52 -8.25
C ASN A 85 6.83 -12.58 -9.24
N ALA A 86 6.29 -12.60 -10.46
CA ALA A 86 6.67 -13.54 -11.52
C ALA A 86 6.76 -15.02 -11.05
N GLY A 87 5.80 -15.45 -10.21
CA GLY A 87 5.73 -16.82 -9.68
C GLY A 87 6.70 -17.12 -8.53
N ARG A 88 7.44 -16.13 -8.02
CA ARG A 88 8.35 -16.26 -6.87
C ARG A 88 7.80 -15.46 -5.68
N ILE A 89 8.07 -15.95 -4.47
CA ILE A 89 7.79 -15.20 -3.25
C ILE A 89 8.91 -14.19 -3.05
N GLU A 90 8.58 -12.90 -3.02
CA GLU A 90 9.50 -11.80 -2.74
C GLU A 90 9.72 -11.66 -1.24
N GLN A 91 8.63 -11.70 -0.47
CA GLN A 91 8.68 -11.56 0.99
C GLN A 91 7.46 -12.22 1.64
N VAL A 92 7.68 -12.82 2.82
CA VAL A 92 6.60 -13.25 3.71
C VAL A 92 6.78 -12.58 5.07
N GLY A 93 5.78 -11.83 5.53
CA GLY A 93 5.85 -11.11 6.79
C GLY A 93 4.46 -10.73 7.31
N THR A 94 4.42 -10.09 8.47
CA THR A 94 3.20 -9.42 8.92
C THR A 94 2.87 -8.22 8.01
N PRO A 95 1.63 -7.72 8.00
CA PRO A 95 1.29 -6.47 7.32
C PRO A 95 2.24 -5.32 7.67
N GLU A 96 2.57 -5.16 8.95
CA GLU A 96 3.48 -4.11 9.43
C GLU A 96 4.91 -4.31 8.92
N GLU A 97 5.42 -5.54 8.90
CA GLU A 97 6.75 -5.86 8.39
C GLU A 97 6.88 -5.55 6.90
N LEU A 98 5.89 -5.93 6.10
CA LEU A 98 5.89 -5.65 4.66
C LEU A 98 5.83 -4.15 4.36
N TYR A 99 5.08 -3.40 5.18
CA TYR A 99 4.92 -1.97 4.98
C TYR A 99 6.16 -1.18 5.42
N LEU A 100 6.66 -1.46 6.63
CA LEU A 100 7.72 -0.68 7.30
C LEU A 100 9.14 -1.19 7.01
N ARG A 101 9.29 -2.48 6.69
CA ARG A 101 10.58 -3.14 6.41
C ARG A 101 10.47 -4.04 5.17
N PRO A 102 10.11 -3.47 4.01
CA PRO A 102 10.15 -4.21 2.75
C PRO A 102 11.56 -4.74 2.48
N ALA A 103 11.64 -6.01 2.05
CA ALA A 103 12.89 -6.71 1.77
C ALA A 103 13.48 -6.35 0.40
N SER A 104 12.68 -5.74 -0.47
CA SER A 104 13.11 -5.29 -1.79
C SER A 104 12.37 -4.04 -2.22
N ALA A 105 12.97 -3.28 -3.13
CA ALA A 105 12.33 -2.15 -3.81
C ALA A 105 11.00 -2.53 -4.49
N TYR A 106 10.88 -3.78 -4.98
CA TYR A 106 9.62 -4.28 -5.51
C TYR A 106 8.54 -4.30 -4.43
N VAL A 107 8.83 -4.88 -3.25
CA VAL A 107 7.85 -4.91 -2.15
C VAL A 107 7.51 -3.50 -1.68
N ALA A 108 8.49 -2.59 -1.60
CA ALA A 108 8.27 -1.19 -1.24
C ALA A 108 7.39 -0.44 -2.26
N GLY A 109 7.56 -0.74 -3.55
CA GLY A 109 6.73 -0.23 -4.64
C GLY A 109 5.34 -0.85 -4.71
N PHE A 110 5.23 -2.11 -4.28
CA PHE A 110 4.01 -2.90 -4.41
C PHE A 110 3.07 -2.77 -3.22
N VAL A 111 3.57 -2.84 -1.98
CA VAL A 111 2.75 -2.81 -0.75
C VAL A 111 2.58 -1.37 -0.31
N GLY A 112 1.34 -0.87 -0.31
CA GLY A 112 1.02 0.52 -0.01
C GLY A 112 1.35 1.48 -1.15
N LEU A 113 1.09 2.77 -0.93
CA LEU A 113 1.48 3.81 -1.88
C LEU A 113 2.93 4.23 -1.67
N SER A 114 3.65 4.44 -2.76
CA SER A 114 4.99 5.03 -2.73
C SER A 114 5.26 5.82 -4.01
N SER A 115 6.19 6.75 -3.91
CA SER A 115 6.80 7.46 -5.04
C SER A 115 8.27 7.06 -5.14
N ALA A 116 8.80 7.04 -6.36
CA ALA A 116 10.24 6.92 -6.58
C ALA A 116 10.81 8.33 -6.81
N VAL A 117 11.89 8.66 -6.09
CA VAL A 117 12.63 9.91 -6.25
C VAL A 117 14.12 9.61 -6.44
N PRO A 118 14.86 10.40 -7.22
CA PRO A 118 16.28 10.19 -7.39
C PRO A 118 17.02 10.44 -6.08
N GLY A 119 18.06 9.64 -5.84
CA GLY A 119 18.97 9.81 -4.72
C GLY A 119 20.33 9.22 -5.01
N ARG A 120 21.31 9.59 -4.19
CA ARG A 120 22.69 9.09 -4.33
C ARG A 120 23.10 8.28 -3.11
N ALA A 121 23.27 6.98 -3.31
CA ALA A 121 23.60 6.04 -2.26
C ALA A 121 25.11 5.96 -2.01
N THR A 122 25.48 5.79 -0.74
CA THR A 122 26.85 5.73 -0.22
C THR A 122 27.09 4.46 0.62
N GLY A 123 26.38 3.37 0.29
CA GLY A 123 26.40 2.10 1.01
C GLY A 123 25.11 1.95 1.81
N THR A 124 25.17 2.22 3.11
CA THR A 124 24.04 2.09 4.05
C THR A 124 23.20 3.35 4.21
N SER A 125 23.52 4.40 3.45
CA SER A 125 22.84 5.69 3.46
C SER A 125 22.61 6.21 2.05
N VAL A 126 21.56 6.99 1.86
CA VAL A 126 21.23 7.66 0.60
C VAL A 126 20.93 9.13 0.85
N ASP A 127 21.51 10.00 0.02
CA ASP A 127 21.11 11.41 -0.01
C ASP A 127 19.85 11.58 -0.84
N VAL A 128 18.82 12.17 -0.23
CA VAL A 128 17.61 12.62 -0.92
C VAL A 128 17.33 14.04 -0.45
N TRP A 129 17.31 14.99 -1.38
CA TRP A 129 17.03 16.40 -1.06
C TRP A 129 17.97 16.99 0.01
N GLY A 130 19.22 16.52 0.04
CA GLY A 130 20.23 16.89 1.03
C GLY A 130 20.04 16.25 2.41
N ILE A 131 19.07 15.35 2.57
CA ILE A 131 18.84 14.60 3.80
C ILE A 131 19.42 13.19 3.63
N GLN A 132 20.25 12.79 4.60
CA GLN A 132 20.82 11.45 4.65
C GLN A 132 19.81 10.47 5.30
N LEU A 133 19.33 9.52 4.50
CA LEU A 133 18.37 8.50 4.91
C LEU A 133 19.06 7.13 5.03
N PRO A 134 18.74 6.31 6.06
CA PRO A 134 19.24 4.94 6.13
C PRO A 134 18.67 4.08 4.99
N VAL A 135 19.50 3.29 4.34
CA VAL A 135 19.07 2.31 3.33
C VAL A 135 18.71 1.00 4.02
N GLN A 136 17.54 0.45 3.69
CA GLN A 136 17.12 -0.88 4.08
C GLN A 136 17.64 -1.93 3.09
N GLY A 137 18.13 -3.06 3.62
CA GLY A 137 18.59 -4.19 2.82
C GLY A 137 20.09 -4.14 2.49
N GLU A 138 20.45 -4.54 1.28
CA GLU A 138 21.85 -4.63 0.86
C GLU A 138 22.45 -3.23 0.62
N PRO A 139 23.72 -2.99 1.04
CA PRO A 139 24.40 -1.74 0.75
C PRO A 139 24.50 -1.50 -0.75
N VAL A 140 24.21 -0.27 -1.18
CA VAL A 140 24.26 0.12 -2.59
C VAL A 140 24.99 1.44 -2.75
N VAL A 141 25.70 1.63 -3.86
CA VAL A 141 26.48 2.83 -4.14
C VAL A 141 26.16 3.34 -5.54
N GLY A 142 26.00 4.66 -5.68
CA GLY A 142 25.71 5.32 -6.95
C GLY A 142 24.31 5.92 -7.01
N GLU A 143 23.84 6.21 -8.22
CA GLU A 143 22.51 6.78 -8.46
C GLU A 143 21.42 5.71 -8.28
N VAL A 144 20.39 6.03 -7.52
CA VAL A 144 19.31 5.12 -7.15
C VAL A 144 17.95 5.79 -7.23
N ASP A 145 16.92 4.98 -7.47
CA ASP A 145 15.54 5.37 -7.16
C ASP A 145 15.26 5.02 -5.69
N VAL A 146 14.84 6.02 -4.92
CA VAL A 146 14.45 5.90 -3.52
C VAL A 146 12.93 5.85 -3.41
N PHE A 147 12.42 4.81 -2.75
CA PHE A 147 10.98 4.64 -2.53
C PHE A 147 10.58 5.37 -1.26
N VAL A 148 9.73 6.39 -1.43
CA VAL A 148 9.26 7.27 -0.36
C VAL A 148 7.76 7.11 -0.17
N ARG A 149 7.32 7.00 1.09
CA ARG A 149 5.90 6.93 1.44
C ARG A 149 5.29 8.33 1.49
N PRO A 150 4.02 8.50 1.10
CA PRO A 150 3.40 9.82 1.11
C PRO A 150 3.33 10.45 2.51
N GLU A 151 3.17 9.66 3.56
CA GLU A 151 3.20 10.13 4.95
C GLU A 151 4.58 10.58 5.44
N ASN A 152 5.65 10.27 4.70
CA ASN A 152 7.02 10.71 5.02
C ASN A 152 7.45 11.95 4.23
N VAL A 153 6.59 12.49 3.37
CA VAL A 153 6.86 13.73 2.63
C VAL A 153 6.00 14.85 3.23
N ARG A 154 6.62 15.96 3.59
CA ARG A 154 5.95 17.09 4.26
C ARG A 154 5.98 18.36 3.44
N LEU A 155 4.89 19.12 3.52
CA LEU A 155 4.88 20.53 3.12
C LEU A 155 5.64 21.35 4.16
N VAL A 156 6.54 22.21 3.70
CA VAL A 156 7.34 23.10 4.55
C VAL A 156 7.42 24.50 3.96
N ALA A 157 7.77 25.48 4.80
CA ALA A 157 8.19 26.78 4.32
C ALA A 157 9.54 26.67 3.57
N PRO A 158 9.87 27.60 2.67
CA PRO A 158 11.20 27.65 2.04
C PRO A 158 12.31 27.71 3.08
N GLY A 159 13.39 26.95 2.87
CA GLY A 159 14.51 26.85 3.80
C GLY A 159 15.47 25.73 3.43
N ASP A 160 16.31 25.33 4.39
CA ASP A 160 17.24 24.22 4.20
C ASP A 160 16.47 22.90 3.98
N HIS A 161 16.95 22.08 3.04
CA HIS A 161 16.34 20.80 2.67
C HIS A 161 14.87 20.91 2.20
N ALA A 162 14.47 22.10 1.74
CA ALA A 162 13.16 22.37 1.18
C ALA A 162 13.25 22.40 -0.35
N VAL A 163 12.63 21.43 -1.02
CA VAL A 163 12.68 21.28 -2.48
C VAL A 163 11.47 21.93 -3.12
N PRO A 164 11.64 22.82 -4.10
CA PRO A 164 10.53 23.43 -4.81
C PRO A 164 9.79 22.38 -5.65
N ALA A 165 8.46 22.44 -5.61
CA ALA A 165 7.59 21.58 -6.39
C ALA A 165 6.32 22.32 -6.81
N ILE A 166 5.69 21.84 -7.88
CA ILE A 166 4.42 22.38 -8.39
C ILE A 166 3.32 21.35 -8.17
N VAL A 167 2.20 21.78 -7.58
CA VAL A 167 1.04 20.92 -7.36
C VAL A 167 0.41 20.52 -8.70
N GLN A 168 0.19 19.21 -8.87
CA GLN A 168 -0.44 18.63 -10.06
C GLN A 168 -1.86 18.13 -9.77
N GLU A 169 -2.11 17.67 -8.54
CA GLU A 169 -3.42 17.18 -8.09
C GLU A 169 -3.49 17.30 -6.55
N SER A 170 -4.66 17.64 -5.99
CA SER A 170 -4.92 17.51 -4.55
C SER A 170 -6.30 16.89 -4.30
N THR A 171 -6.31 15.73 -3.64
CA THR A 171 -7.52 14.97 -3.34
C THR A 171 -7.83 15.02 -1.85
N PHE A 172 -9.07 15.41 -1.49
CA PHE A 172 -9.57 15.32 -0.12
C PHE A 172 -10.10 13.92 0.17
N LEU A 173 -9.57 13.27 1.20
CA LEU A 173 -9.89 11.87 1.56
C LEU A 173 -10.52 11.78 2.98
N GLY A 174 -11.15 12.86 3.44
CA GLY A 174 -11.79 12.92 4.75
C GLY A 174 -10.87 13.49 5.83
N SER A 175 -10.13 12.63 6.53
CA SER A 175 -9.25 13.04 7.64
C SER A 175 -7.92 13.63 7.18
N PHE A 176 -7.54 13.42 5.91
CA PHE A 176 -6.31 13.92 5.32
C PHE A 176 -6.52 14.30 3.86
N ARG A 177 -5.53 14.99 3.30
CA ARG A 177 -5.38 15.24 1.86
C ARG A 177 -4.20 14.45 1.32
N ARG A 178 -4.35 13.98 0.09
CA ARG A 178 -3.26 13.41 -0.68
C ARG A 178 -3.02 14.29 -1.89
N THR A 179 -1.80 14.79 -2.01
CA THR A 179 -1.43 15.72 -3.08
C THR A 179 -0.33 15.09 -3.91
N LEU A 180 -0.43 15.22 -5.23
CA LEU A 180 0.61 14.88 -6.19
C LEU A 180 1.31 16.17 -6.61
N VAL A 181 2.63 16.18 -6.52
CA VAL A 181 3.46 17.33 -6.87
C VAL A 181 4.56 16.90 -7.83
N ARG A 182 5.03 17.84 -8.65
CA ARG A 182 6.19 17.69 -9.52
C ARG A 182 7.35 18.48 -8.97
N THR A 183 8.42 17.82 -8.57
CA THR A 183 9.66 18.46 -8.11
C THR A 183 10.46 19.06 -9.27
N ALA A 184 11.41 19.94 -8.98
CA ALA A 184 12.25 20.58 -10.00
C ALA A 184 13.08 19.60 -10.85
N ASP A 185 13.40 18.42 -10.31
CA ASP A 185 14.07 17.32 -11.03
C ASP A 185 13.11 16.50 -11.94
N GLY A 186 11.83 16.87 -11.99
CA GLY A 186 10.80 16.22 -12.81
C GLY A 186 10.05 15.07 -12.12
N SER A 187 10.48 14.64 -10.93
CA SER A 187 9.87 13.52 -10.20
C SER A 187 8.43 13.82 -9.78
N LEU A 188 7.59 12.79 -9.81
CA LEU A 188 6.20 12.85 -9.35
C LEU A 188 6.08 12.25 -7.95
N VAL A 189 5.86 13.12 -6.97
CA VAL A 189 5.86 12.76 -5.55
C VAL A 189 4.45 12.88 -4.99
N ARG A 190 3.97 11.85 -4.31
CA ARG A 190 2.75 11.94 -3.48
C ARG A 190 3.15 12.27 -2.06
N LEU A 191 2.36 13.12 -1.44
CA LEU A 191 2.44 13.42 -0.03
C LEU A 191 1.06 13.32 0.62
N GLN A 192 1.05 13.00 1.92
CA GLN A 192 -0.13 12.95 2.75
C GLN A 192 0.00 14.00 3.86
N HIS A 193 -0.94 14.94 3.90
CA HIS A 193 -0.93 16.06 4.84
C HIS A 193 -2.32 16.31 5.43
N SER A 194 -2.43 17.26 6.35
CA SER A 194 -3.68 17.55 7.04
C SER A 194 -4.78 17.91 6.05
N ALA A 195 -6.01 17.50 6.34
CA ALA A 195 -7.21 17.89 5.60
C ALA A 195 -7.38 19.42 5.49
N GLY A 196 -6.88 20.14 6.49
CA GLY A 196 -6.95 21.61 6.57
C GLY A 196 -5.95 22.34 5.71
N ASP A 197 -4.83 21.70 5.34
CA ASP A 197 -3.80 22.32 4.50
C ASP A 197 -4.29 22.26 3.05
N ARG A 198 -4.80 23.39 2.55
CA ARG A 198 -5.36 23.49 1.20
C ARG A 198 -4.27 23.98 0.27
N VAL A 199 -4.01 23.20 -0.76
CA VAL A 199 -3.13 23.55 -1.88
C VAL A 199 -3.92 23.40 -3.19
N GLU A 200 -3.65 24.27 -4.15
CA GLU A 200 -4.36 24.35 -5.42
C GLU A 200 -3.49 23.85 -6.59
N PHE A 201 -4.13 23.52 -7.71
CA PHE A 201 -3.43 23.15 -8.94
C PHE A 201 -2.49 24.27 -9.38
N ASP A 202 -1.29 23.91 -9.86
CA ASP A 202 -0.20 24.81 -10.25
C ASP A 202 0.38 25.68 -9.12
N GLU A 203 -0.03 25.48 -7.86
CA GLU A 203 0.57 26.16 -6.71
C GLU A 203 2.02 25.74 -6.51
N ALA A 204 2.90 26.70 -6.26
CA ALA A 204 4.29 26.47 -5.91
C ALA A 204 4.41 26.18 -4.41
N VAL A 205 4.91 24.98 -4.09
CA VAL A 205 5.10 24.49 -2.71
C VAL A 205 6.53 24.06 -2.49
N HIS A 206 6.91 23.88 -1.23
CA HIS A 206 8.19 23.28 -0.88
C HIS A 206 7.98 21.99 -0.09
N LEU A 207 8.80 20.99 -0.39
CA LEU A 207 8.74 19.67 0.20
C LEU A 207 9.99 19.38 1.01
N THR A 208 9.84 18.57 2.05
CA THR A 208 10.96 17.88 2.68
C THR A 208 10.58 16.42 2.94
N ILE A 209 11.55 15.61 3.32
CA ILE A 209 11.36 14.20 3.65
C ILE A 209 11.75 13.91 5.10
N ASP A 210 11.01 13.01 5.73
CA ASP A 210 11.35 12.47 7.04
C ASP A 210 12.63 11.62 6.99
N ALA A 211 13.45 11.72 8.04
CA ALA A 211 14.66 10.92 8.21
C ALA A 211 14.33 9.49 8.67
N VAL A 212 13.62 8.72 7.83
CA VAL A 212 13.26 7.32 8.06
C VAL A 212 14.02 6.36 7.13
N PRO A 213 14.16 5.08 7.51
CA PRO A 213 14.75 4.09 6.62
C PRO A 213 13.95 3.93 5.32
N VAL A 214 14.65 3.83 4.19
CA VAL A 214 14.05 3.74 2.85
C VAL A 214 14.55 2.54 2.07
N SER A 215 13.71 2.04 1.16
CA SER A 215 14.13 1.06 0.15
C SER A 215 14.64 1.77 -1.09
N VAL A 216 15.66 1.20 -1.72
CA VAL A 216 16.28 1.75 -2.92
C VAL A 216 16.43 0.67 -3.99
N ARG A 217 16.45 1.09 -5.25
CA ARG A 217 16.96 0.26 -6.36
C ARG A 217 17.97 1.07 -7.18
N PRO A 218 18.94 0.44 -7.84
CA PRO A 218 19.76 1.12 -8.83
C PRO A 218 18.88 1.84 -9.85
N ALA A 219 19.23 3.10 -10.17
CA ALA A 219 18.53 3.83 -11.21
C ALA A 219 18.62 3.03 -12.52
N ALA A 220 17.50 2.95 -13.26
CA ALA A 220 17.55 2.37 -14.58
C ALA A 220 18.51 3.23 -15.44
N PRO A 221 19.42 2.64 -16.23
CA PRO A 221 20.17 3.43 -17.19
C PRO A 221 19.17 4.12 -18.11
N ASP A 222 19.32 5.44 -18.31
CA ASP A 222 18.53 6.21 -19.26
C ASP A 222 18.47 5.44 -20.59
N ALA A 223 17.26 5.06 -21.00
CA ALA A 223 17.01 4.30 -22.22
C ALA A 223 17.02 5.20 -23.47
#